data_AF-Q5DR85-F1
#
_entry.id   AF-Q5DR85-F1
#
_cell.length_a   1.000
_cell.length_b   1.000
_cell.length_c   1.000
_cell.angle_alpha   90.00
_cell.angle_beta   90.00
_cell.angle_gamma   90.00
#
_symmetry.space_group_name_H-M   'P 1'
#
loop_
_entity.id
_entity.type
_entity.pdbx_description
1 polymer ?
#
loop_
_entity_poly.entity_id
_entity_poly.type
_entity_poly.pdbx_seq_one_letter_code
_entity_poly.pdbx_strand_id
1 'polypeptide(L)'
;DTAGQEDYDRLRPLSYPQTDVFLVCFSVTSPASFENVREKWFPEVHHHCPGVPCLIVGTQTDLRDDPAVREKLARQKMQPIRKEDGDRMAKELGAVKYVECSALTQYKLKDVFDEAIVAALEPAPKKSKKCVLL
;
A
#
# COMPACT_ATOMS: atom_id res chain seq x y z
N ASP A 1 -0.67 -9.71 -9.94
CA ASP A 1 0.72 -9.24 -9.85
C ASP A 1 1.00 -8.40 -11.07
N THR A 2 1.56 -7.20 -10.90
CA THR A 2 1.80 -6.25 -11.99
C THR A 2 3.16 -5.60 -11.83
N ALA A 3 3.84 -5.33 -12.94
CA ALA A 3 5.17 -4.70 -12.92
C ALA A 3 5.13 -3.28 -12.31
N GLY A 4 6.01 -3.01 -11.33
CA GLY A 4 6.18 -1.71 -10.69
C GLY A 4 7.19 -0.77 -11.38
N GLN A 5 7.70 -1.14 -12.54
CA GLN A 5 8.64 -0.33 -13.33
C GLN A 5 7.87 0.68 -14.18
N GLU A 6 8.48 1.84 -14.43
CA GLU A 6 7.84 2.94 -15.17
C GLU A 6 7.55 2.60 -16.63
N ASP A 7 8.37 1.71 -17.22
CA ASP A 7 8.19 1.21 -18.59
C ASP A 7 6.81 0.55 -18.80
N TYR A 8 6.16 0.12 -17.72
CA TYR A 8 4.86 -0.54 -17.75
C TYR A 8 3.71 0.38 -17.30
N ASP A 9 3.95 1.67 -17.05
CA ASP A 9 2.92 2.60 -16.56
C ASP A 9 1.71 2.70 -17.48
N ARG A 10 1.90 2.51 -18.80
CA ARG A 10 0.78 2.51 -19.77
C ARG A 10 0.05 1.17 -19.86
N LEU A 11 0.70 0.08 -19.47
CA LEU A 11 0.17 -1.27 -19.59
C LEU A 11 -0.52 -1.73 -18.31
N ARG A 12 -0.03 -1.29 -17.15
CA ARG A 12 -0.58 -1.65 -15.83
C ARG A 12 -2.07 -1.33 -15.69
N PRO A 13 -2.58 -0.16 -16.14
CA PRO A 13 -4.00 0.15 -16.02
C PRO A 13 -4.93 -0.78 -16.79
N LEU A 14 -4.42 -1.53 -17.78
CA LEU A 14 -5.20 -2.52 -18.52
C LEU A 14 -5.64 -3.71 -17.65
N SER A 15 -4.97 -3.92 -16.50
CA SER A 15 -5.30 -5.00 -15.55
C SER A 15 -6.28 -4.56 -14.46
N TYR A 16 -6.64 -3.27 -14.40
CA TYR A 16 -7.49 -2.71 -13.35
C TYR A 16 -9.00 -2.92 -13.52
N PRO A 17 -9.59 -3.07 -14.73
CA PRO A 17 -11.02 -3.31 -14.87
C PRO A 17 -11.50 -4.48 -14.02
N GLN A 18 -12.66 -4.33 -13.38
CA GLN A 18 -13.28 -5.34 -12.51
C GLN A 18 -12.44 -5.72 -11.27
N THR A 19 -11.55 -4.84 -10.81
CA THR A 19 -10.83 -5.03 -9.54
C THR A 19 -11.74 -4.70 -8.35
N ASP A 20 -11.88 -5.64 -7.42
CA ASP A 20 -12.68 -5.45 -6.20
C ASP A 20 -11.88 -4.84 -5.03
N VAL A 21 -10.55 -5.03 -5.01
CA VAL A 21 -9.65 -4.48 -4.00
C VAL A 21 -8.23 -4.34 -4.54
N PHE A 22 -7.55 -3.26 -4.16
CA PHE A 22 -6.13 -3.06 -4.47
C PHE A 22 -5.25 -3.31 -3.25
N LEU A 23 -4.13 -4.01 -3.48
CA LEU A 23 -3.02 -4.09 -2.53
C LEU A 23 -1.85 -3.26 -3.07
N VAL A 24 -1.58 -2.12 -2.44
CA VAL A 24 -0.45 -1.26 -2.79
C VAL A 24 0.70 -1.57 -1.83
N CYS A 25 1.73 -2.21 -2.36
CA CYS A 25 2.83 -2.76 -1.57
C CYS A 25 4.05 -1.83 -1.59
N PHE A 26 4.75 -1.75 -0.46
CA PHE A 26 6.10 -1.21 -0.36
C PHE A 26 6.98 -2.13 0.49
N SER A 27 8.29 -1.92 0.44
CA SER A 27 9.23 -2.63 1.31
C SER A 27 9.59 -1.77 2.52
N VAL A 28 9.49 -2.34 3.73
CA VAL A 28 9.88 -1.61 4.95
C VAL A 28 11.37 -1.29 5.00
N THR A 29 12.18 -1.89 4.12
CA THR A 29 13.62 -1.62 4.02
C THR A 29 13.97 -0.66 2.89
N SER A 30 12.98 -0.18 2.14
CA SER A 30 13.15 0.75 1.02
C SER A 30 12.29 2.00 1.22
N PRO A 31 12.83 3.06 1.86
CA PRO A 31 12.13 4.33 2.02
C PRO A 31 11.65 4.95 0.71
N ALA A 32 12.38 4.77 -0.38
CA ALA A 32 11.94 5.20 -1.71
C ALA A 32 10.65 4.50 -2.15
N SER A 33 10.52 3.20 -1.91
CA SER A 33 9.29 2.47 -2.25
C SER A 33 8.09 2.93 -1.42
N PHE A 34 8.33 3.37 -0.17
CA PHE A 34 7.32 3.93 0.71
C PHE A 34 6.80 5.28 0.21
N GLU A 35 7.70 6.19 -0.18
CA GLU A 35 7.28 7.48 -0.77
C GLU A 35 6.53 7.31 -2.09
N ASN A 36 6.94 6.34 -2.93
CA ASN A 36 6.24 6.04 -4.19
C ASN A 36 4.78 5.62 -3.99
N VAL A 37 4.38 5.12 -2.82
CA VAL A 37 2.97 4.85 -2.51
C VAL A 37 2.16 6.15 -2.58
N ARG A 38 2.66 7.21 -1.94
CA ARG A 38 1.99 8.52 -1.90
C ARG A 38 2.10 9.24 -3.24
N GLU A 39 3.26 9.18 -3.88
CA GLU A 39 3.55 10.00 -5.06
C GLU A 39 3.03 9.40 -6.37
N LYS A 40 2.92 8.07 -6.44
CA LYS A 40 2.62 7.36 -7.69
C LYS A 40 1.49 6.37 -7.56
N TRP A 41 1.65 5.34 -6.72
CA TRP A 41 0.77 4.17 -6.75
C TRP A 41 -0.65 4.45 -6.29
N PHE A 42 -0.79 5.13 -5.15
CA PHE A 42 -2.11 5.43 -4.61
C PHE A 42 -2.88 6.44 -5.50
N PRO A 43 -2.27 7.54 -6.00
CA PRO A 43 -2.90 8.41 -6.98
C PRO A 43 -3.30 7.69 -8.27
N GLU A 44 -2.46 6.82 -8.82
CA GLU A 44 -2.74 6.06 -10.06
C GLU A 44 -3.97 5.15 -9.89
N VAL A 45 -4.01 4.37 -8.81
CA VAL A 45 -5.16 3.49 -8.49
C VAL A 45 -6.43 4.32 -8.31
N HIS A 46 -6.36 5.43 -7.59
CA HIS A 46 -7.52 6.28 -7.36
C HIS A 46 -8.02 6.97 -8.64
N HIS A 47 -7.11 7.29 -9.57
CA HIS A 47 -7.44 7.87 -10.87
C HIS A 47 -8.18 6.88 -11.77
N HIS A 48 -7.69 5.64 -11.88
CA HIS A 48 -8.26 4.64 -12.78
C HIS A 48 -9.45 3.87 -12.17
N CYS A 49 -9.48 3.71 -10.86
CA CYS A 49 -10.49 2.93 -10.13
C CYS A 49 -11.05 3.69 -8.92
N PRO A 50 -11.73 4.83 -9.15
CA PRO A 50 -12.28 5.62 -8.05
C PRO A 50 -13.30 4.83 -7.25
N GLY A 51 -13.11 4.79 -5.93
CA GLY A 51 -14.02 4.13 -4.99
C GLY A 51 -13.75 2.65 -4.74
N VAL A 52 -12.82 2.02 -5.46
CA VAL A 52 -12.36 0.67 -5.13
C VAL A 52 -11.49 0.74 -3.86
N PRO A 53 -11.74 -0.13 -2.86
CA PRO A 53 -10.96 -0.15 -1.62
C PRO A 53 -9.49 -0.47 -1.90
N CYS A 54 -8.60 0.16 -1.13
CA CYS A 54 -7.16 -0.03 -1.23
C CYS A 54 -6.56 -0.27 0.15
N LEU A 55 -5.76 -1.33 0.28
CA LEU A 55 -4.92 -1.57 1.44
C LEU A 55 -3.48 -1.19 1.10
N ILE A 56 -2.79 -0.61 2.07
CA ILE A 56 -1.34 -0.41 1.99
C ILE A 56 -0.67 -1.57 2.71
N VAL A 57 0.32 -2.20 2.06
CA VAL A 57 1.01 -3.38 2.58
C VAL A 57 2.51 -3.13 2.71
N GLY A 58 3.02 -3.19 3.94
CA GLY A 58 4.44 -3.16 4.24
C GLY A 58 5.03 -4.57 4.20
N THR A 59 5.92 -4.83 3.25
CA THR A 59 6.54 -6.15 3.02
C THR A 59 7.95 -6.23 3.62
N GLN A 60 8.47 -7.44 3.75
CA GLN A 60 9.84 -7.73 4.22
C GLN A 60 10.10 -7.30 5.67
N THR A 61 9.10 -7.46 6.54
CA THR A 61 9.19 -7.01 7.95
C THR A 61 10.26 -7.73 8.76
N ASP A 62 10.63 -8.95 8.35
CA ASP A 62 11.74 -9.71 8.91
C ASP A 62 13.09 -8.99 8.79
N LEU A 63 13.24 -8.13 7.78
CA LEU A 63 14.47 -7.38 7.52
C LEU A 63 14.55 -6.03 8.25
N ARG A 64 13.51 -5.63 8.99
CA ARG A 64 13.48 -4.33 9.70
C ARG A 64 14.58 -4.24 10.75
N ASP A 65 14.82 -5.34 11.46
CA ASP A 65 15.83 -5.42 12.52
C ASP A 65 17.14 -6.07 12.06
N ASP A 66 17.25 -6.44 10.78
CA ASP A 66 18.46 -7.02 10.22
C ASP A 66 19.63 -6.02 10.30
N PRO A 67 20.75 -6.39 10.93
CA PRO A 67 21.88 -5.49 11.12
C PRO A 67 22.48 -4.97 9.81
N ALA A 68 22.58 -5.81 8.78
CA ALA A 68 23.17 -5.44 7.50
C ALA A 68 22.29 -4.44 6.74
N VAL A 69 20.97 -4.62 6.79
CA VAL A 69 19.99 -3.67 6.23
C VAL A 69 20.06 -2.34 6.96
N ARG A 70 20.07 -2.36 8.30
CA ARG A 70 20.16 -1.14 9.11
C ARG A 70 21.46 -0.38 8.85
N GLU A 71 22.59 -1.09 8.75
CA GLU A 71 23.87 -0.47 8.43
C GLU A 71 23.86 0.15 7.03
N LYS A 72 23.35 -0.58 6.02
CA LYS A 72 23.23 -0.08 4.64
C LYS A 72 22.41 1.21 4.58
N LEU A 73 21.24 1.25 5.23
CA LEU A 73 20.39 2.43 5.26
C LEU A 73 21.03 3.57 6.06
N ALA A 74 21.69 3.27 7.18
CA ALA A 74 22.40 4.28 7.98
C ALA A 74 23.52 4.97 7.19
N ARG A 75 24.25 4.24 6.32
CA ARG A 75 25.24 4.84 5.39
C ARG A 75 24.61 5.84 4.43
N GLN A 76 23.32 5.71 4.16
CA GLN A 76 22.52 6.63 3.34
C GLN A 76 21.72 7.64 4.18
N LYS A 77 21.95 7.71 5.50
CA LYS A 77 21.20 8.54 6.47
C LYS A 77 19.70 8.23 6.49
N MET A 78 19.35 6.97 6.20
CA MET A 78 17.99 6.45 6.23
C MET A 78 17.84 5.40 7.32
N GLN A 79 16.59 5.04 7.61
CA GLN A 79 16.24 3.93 8.50
C GLN A 79 15.11 3.11 7.88
N PRO A 80 14.93 1.84 8.28
CA PRO A 80 13.75 1.08 7.93
C PRO A 80 12.46 1.81 8.35
N ILE A 81 11.41 1.64 7.56
CA ILE A 81 10.10 2.22 7.82
C ILE A 81 9.50 1.60 9.06
N ARG A 82 9.06 2.45 9.99
CA ARG A 82 8.39 2.04 11.21
C ARG A 82 6.92 1.80 10.94
N LYS A 83 6.31 0.96 11.77
CA LYS A 83 4.90 0.62 11.62
C LYS A 83 4.00 1.85 11.72
N GLU A 84 4.32 2.76 12.63
CA GLU A 84 3.55 3.99 12.86
C GLU A 84 3.56 4.93 11.64
N ASP A 85 4.61 4.86 10.82
CA ASP A 85 4.70 5.63 9.58
C ASP A 85 3.74 5.07 8.51
N GLY A 86 3.67 3.75 8.38
CA GLY A 86 2.71 3.09 7.50
C GLY A 86 1.26 3.32 7.93
N ASP A 87 0.96 3.20 9.23
CA ASP A 87 -0.37 3.49 9.79
C ASP A 87 -0.79 4.94 9.49
N ARG A 88 0.14 5.89 9.65
CA ARG A 88 -0.11 7.31 9.36
C ARG A 88 -0.36 7.54 7.86
N MET A 89 0.45 6.94 6.99
CA MET A 89 0.27 7.05 5.53
C MET A 89 -1.09 6.51 5.09
N ALA A 90 -1.51 5.34 5.58
CA ALA A 90 -2.81 4.76 5.25
C ALA A 90 -3.96 5.69 5.64
N LYS A 91 -3.88 6.31 6.83
CA LYS A 91 -4.86 7.29 7.29
C LYS A 91 -4.87 8.55 6.42
N GLU A 92 -3.70 9.09 6.08
CA GLU A 92 -3.57 10.29 5.24
C GLU A 92 -4.14 10.09 3.84
N LEU A 93 -3.86 8.93 3.23
CA LEU A 93 -4.32 8.60 1.88
C LEU A 93 -5.78 8.13 1.83
N GLY A 94 -6.37 7.78 2.97
CA GLY A 94 -7.71 7.21 3.04
C GLY A 94 -7.76 5.76 2.54
N ALA A 95 -6.67 5.02 2.72
CA ALA A 95 -6.66 3.58 2.54
C ALA A 95 -7.55 2.91 3.60
N VAL A 96 -8.06 1.71 3.29
CA VAL A 96 -8.90 0.93 4.22
C VAL A 96 -8.08 0.55 5.46
N LYS A 97 -6.85 0.09 5.26
CA LYS A 97 -5.97 -0.37 6.33
C LYS A 97 -4.50 -0.37 5.90
N TYR A 98 -3.62 -0.30 6.89
CA TYR A 98 -2.22 -0.68 6.77
C TYR A 98 -1.99 -2.07 7.37
N VAL A 99 -1.33 -2.95 6.62
CA VAL A 99 -0.96 -4.30 7.09
C VAL A 99 0.52 -4.57 6.80
N GLU A 100 1.17 -5.30 7.68
CA GLU A 100 2.59 -5.66 7.56
C GLU A 100 2.75 -7.17 7.44
N CYS A 101 3.63 -7.64 6.55
CA CYS A 101 3.92 -9.05 6.41
C CYS A 101 5.37 -9.35 6.02
N SER A 102 5.76 -10.60 6.22
CA SER A 102 6.98 -11.18 5.70
C SER A 102 6.64 -12.45 4.93
N ALA A 103 6.93 -12.45 3.62
CA ALA A 103 6.77 -13.64 2.80
C ALA A 103 7.77 -14.74 3.18
N LEU A 104 8.97 -14.35 3.64
CA LEU A 104 10.03 -15.30 4.03
C LEU A 104 9.65 -16.10 5.28
N THR A 105 9.19 -15.41 6.32
CA THR A 105 8.82 -16.05 7.60
C THR A 105 7.35 -16.44 7.65
N GLN A 106 6.57 -16.12 6.61
CA GLN A 106 5.12 -16.25 6.54
C GLN A 106 4.37 -15.42 7.61
N TYR A 107 5.05 -14.51 8.30
CA TYR A 107 4.44 -13.64 9.31
C TYR A 107 3.34 -12.78 8.68
N LYS A 108 2.11 -12.93 9.19
CA LYS A 108 0.90 -12.19 8.82
C LYS A 108 0.55 -12.20 7.33
N LEU A 109 1.08 -13.15 6.57
CA LEU A 109 0.78 -13.25 5.15
C LEU A 109 -0.72 -13.54 4.92
N LYS A 110 -1.30 -14.44 5.73
CA LYS A 110 -2.74 -14.74 5.69
C LYS A 110 -3.58 -13.50 6.03
N ASP A 111 -3.21 -12.77 7.06
CA ASP A 111 -3.92 -11.56 7.52
C ASP A 111 -4.07 -10.54 6.38
N VAL A 112 -3.03 -10.34 5.56
CA VAL A 112 -3.10 -9.43 4.39
C VAL A 112 -4.24 -9.82 3.44
N PHE A 113 -4.37 -11.11 3.14
CA PHE A 113 -5.43 -11.60 2.24
C PHE A 113 -6.81 -11.60 2.89
N ASP A 114 -6.90 -11.95 4.18
CA ASP A 114 -8.16 -11.90 4.91
C ASP A 114 -8.72 -10.46 4.94
N GLU A 115 -7.87 -9.47 5.22
CA GLU A 115 -8.25 -8.05 5.24
C GLU A 115 -8.64 -7.55 3.84
N ALA A 116 -7.98 -8.07 2.78
CA ALA A 116 -8.36 -7.75 1.40
C ALA A 116 -9.76 -8.28 1.06
N ILE A 117 -10.08 -9.51 1.48
CA ILE A 117 -11.41 -10.11 1.30
C ILE A 117 -12.46 -9.30 2.05
N VAL A 118 -12.21 -8.94 3.31
CA VAL A 118 -13.12 -8.10 4.11
C VAL A 118 -13.35 -6.76 3.40
N ALA A 119 -12.29 -6.10 2.95
CA ALA A 119 -12.39 -4.81 2.26
C ALA A 119 -13.18 -4.89 0.95
N ALA A 120 -13.06 -5.99 0.20
CA ALA A 120 -13.82 -6.20 -1.04
C ALA A 120 -15.32 -6.46 -0.80
N LEU A 121 -15.67 -7.12 0.31
CA LEU A 121 -17.05 -7.46 0.66
C LEU A 121 -17.80 -6.32 1.36
N GLU A 122 -17.08 -5.45 2.07
CA GLU A 122 -17.67 -4.31 2.77
C GLU A 122 -17.87 -3.12 1.82
N PRO A 123 -19.10 -2.61 1.64
CA PRO A 123 -19.32 -1.46 0.77
C PRO A 123 -18.64 -0.22 1.36
N ALA A 124 -17.81 0.45 0.55
CA ALA A 124 -17.17 1.71 0.93
C ALA A 124 -18.23 2.69 1.48
N PRO A 125 -18.00 3.34 2.63
CA PRO A 125 -18.95 4.29 3.19
C PRO A 125 -19.19 5.40 2.17
N LYS A 126 -20.42 5.50 1.65
CA LYS A 126 -20.82 6.55 0.71
C LYS A 126 -20.61 7.90 1.40
N LYS A 127 -19.61 8.66 0.97
CA LYS A 127 -19.50 10.08 1.32
C LYS A 127 -20.78 10.77 0.82
N SER A 128 -21.71 11.06 1.72
CA SER A 128 -22.90 11.84 1.41
C SER A 128 -22.43 13.19 0.86
N LYS A 129 -22.68 13.47 -0.42
CA LYS A 129 -22.54 14.83 -0.94
C LYS A 129 -23.54 15.68 -0.16
N LYS A 130 -23.05 16.59 0.69
CA LYS A 130 -23.91 17.62 1.28
C LYS A 130 -24.50 18.42 0.11
N CYS A 131 -25.76 18.18 -0.20
CA CYS A 131 -26.52 19.03 -1.11
C CYS A 131 -26.64 20.38 -0.42
N VAL A 132 -26.00 21.41 -0.97
CA VAL A 132 -26.29 22.79 -0.59
C VAL A 132 -27.48 23.19 -1.45
N LEU A 133 -28.66 23.27 -0.83
CA LEU A 133 -29.80 23.95 -1.43
C LEU A 133 -29.47 25.45 -1.41
N LEU A 134 -29.30 26.02 -2.60
CA LEU A 134 -29.27 27.47 -2.84
C LEU A 134 -30.69 27.99 -3.03
#